data_AF-A0A7C5C921-F1
#
_entry.id   AF-A0A7C5C921-F1
#
_cell.length_a   1.000
_cell.length_b   1.000
_cell.length_c   1.000
_cell.angle_alpha   90.00
_cell.angle_beta   90.00
_cell.angle_gamma   90.00
#
_symmetry.space_group_name_H-M   'P 1'
#
loop_
_entity.id
_entity.type
_entity.pdbx_description
1 polymer ?
#
loop_
_entity_poly.entity_id
_entity_poly.type
_entity_poly.pdbx_seq_one_letter_code
_entity_poly.pdbx_strand_id
1 'polypeptide(L)'
;MLHSALTPRPLTKAALVISPRAGYLLAFAGALLVGAWGAKSGLLSLGLLLLGMTFVSLAFLVRFIALRHERMRVQFFRTIESFVENDSAPSFTTDADGQLTFRNNAARERFDNAEGDTLASVLGDLFASPAAVLSRLQNKAQVTGSAREDVVLRRGHMRLSVHQIGGGGFLWRL
;
A
#
# COMPACT_ATOMS: atom_id res chain seq x y z
N MET A 1 2.14 19.83 -16.03
CA MET A 1 3.41 19.10 -15.81
C MET A 1 3.14 17.97 -14.81
N LEU A 2 2.96 16.75 -15.33
CA LEU A 2 2.58 15.57 -14.54
C LEU A 2 3.78 15.08 -13.72
N HIS A 3 3.60 15.00 -12.41
CA HIS A 3 4.60 14.44 -11.49
C HIS A 3 4.66 12.92 -11.67
N SER A 4 5.56 12.45 -12.54
CA SER A 4 5.86 11.04 -12.84
C SER A 4 6.50 10.22 -11.70
N ALA A 5 6.40 10.68 -10.45
CA ALA A 5 7.07 10.03 -9.31
C ALA A 5 6.22 8.92 -8.64
N LEU A 6 4.91 8.86 -8.91
CA LEU A 6 3.98 8.03 -8.12
C LEU A 6 3.09 7.09 -8.95
N THR A 7 3.26 7.01 -10.27
CA THR A 7 2.60 5.93 -11.02
C THR A 7 3.26 4.60 -10.66
N PRO A 8 2.51 3.63 -10.11
CA PRO A 8 3.07 2.31 -9.83
C PRO A 8 3.49 1.70 -11.16
N ARG A 9 4.80 1.71 -11.44
CA ARG A 9 5.36 1.12 -12.65
C ARG A 9 4.85 -0.33 -12.74
N PRO A 10 4.45 -0.82 -13.94
CA PRO A 10 3.89 -2.17 -14.09
C PRO A 10 4.83 -3.26 -13.56
N LEU A 11 6.14 -3.01 -13.59
CA LEU A 11 7.18 -3.86 -12.99
C LEU A 11 7.03 -4.03 -11.47
N THR A 12 6.55 -3.02 -10.77
CA THR A 12 6.38 -3.02 -9.31
C THR A 12 5.15 -3.82 -8.88
N LYS A 13 4.05 -3.74 -9.65
CA LYS A 13 2.87 -4.58 -9.46
C LYS A 13 3.20 -6.05 -9.73
N ALA A 14 3.94 -6.33 -10.81
CA ALA A 14 4.41 -7.68 -11.11
C ALA A 14 5.33 -8.23 -10.01
N ALA A 15 6.27 -7.42 -9.49
CA ALA A 15 7.17 -7.83 -8.42
C ALA A 15 6.45 -8.15 -7.09
N LEU A 16 5.40 -7.40 -6.74
CA LEU A 16 4.59 -7.65 -5.54
C LEU A 16 3.78 -8.95 -5.65
N VAL A 17 3.21 -9.24 -6.81
CA VAL A 17 2.47 -10.50 -7.08
C VAL A 17 3.40 -11.72 -7.06
N ILE A 18 4.68 -11.54 -7.44
CA ILE A 18 5.68 -12.61 -7.49
C ILE A 18 6.40 -12.79 -6.14
N SER A 19 6.35 -11.82 -5.22
CA SER A 19 7.04 -11.87 -3.92
C SER A 19 6.79 -13.15 -3.11
N PRO A 20 5.54 -13.64 -2.92
CA PRO A 20 5.31 -14.92 -2.23
C PRO A 20 5.74 -16.14 -3.05
N ARG A 21 5.95 -15.99 -4.37
CA ARG A 21 6.42 -17.04 -5.29
C ARG A 21 7.94 -17.01 -5.50
N ALA A 22 8.65 -16.01 -4.99
CA ALA A 22 10.11 -15.96 -5.02
C ALA A 22 10.74 -17.13 -4.24
N GLY A 23 10.01 -17.71 -3.28
CA GLY A 23 10.39 -18.95 -2.60
C GLY A 23 10.54 -20.13 -3.55
N TYR A 24 9.68 -20.25 -4.57
CA TYR A 24 9.78 -21.31 -5.57
C TYR A 24 10.99 -21.15 -6.49
N LEU A 25 11.35 -19.90 -6.84
CA LEU A 25 12.57 -19.62 -7.61
C LEU A 25 13.84 -19.98 -6.83
N LEU A 26 13.87 -19.68 -5.52
CA LEU A 26 14.99 -20.07 -4.65
C LEU A 26 15.07 -21.59 -4.46
N ALA A 27 13.93 -22.27 -4.29
CA ALA A 27 13.88 -23.72 -4.18
C ALA A 27 14.37 -24.41 -5.47
N PHE A 28 13.95 -23.91 -6.63
CA PHE A 28 14.40 -24.42 -7.93
C PHE A 28 15.90 -24.16 -8.16
N ALA A 29 16.39 -22.98 -7.82
CA ALA A 29 17.82 -22.67 -7.88
C ALA A 29 18.65 -23.58 -6.96
N GLY A 30 18.16 -23.85 -5.74
CA GLY A 30 18.77 -24.78 -4.81
C GLY A 30 18.86 -26.21 -5.37
N ALA A 31 17.78 -26.69 -6.00
CA ALA A 31 17.77 -28.02 -6.64
C ALA A 31 18.82 -28.14 -7.76
N LEU A 32 18.99 -27.09 -8.58
CA LEU A 32 20.01 -27.05 -9.63
C LEU A 32 21.44 -27.05 -9.08
N LEU A 33 21.69 -26.32 -7.98
CA LEU A 33 23.00 -26.29 -7.32
C LEU A 33 23.35 -27.63 -6.66
N VAL A 34 22.37 -28.30 -6.04
CA VAL A 34 22.54 -29.67 -5.51
C VAL A 34 22.81 -30.66 -6.65
N GLY A 35 22.10 -30.53 -7.77
CA GLY A 35 22.33 -31.33 -8.98
C GLY A 35 23.73 -31.12 -9.59
N ALA A 36 24.26 -29.89 -9.54
CA ALA A 36 25.61 -29.57 -10.01
C ALA A 36 26.71 -30.27 -9.20
N TRP A 37 26.48 -30.46 -7.88
CA TRP A 37 27.42 -31.13 -6.99
C TRP A 37 27.51 -32.65 -7.25
N GLY A 38 26.41 -33.27 -7.67
CA GLY A 38 26.36 -34.70 -8.04
C GLY A 38 26.85 -35.02 -9.46
N ALA A 39 27.10 -34.02 -10.29
CA ALA A 39 27.48 -34.21 -11.69
C ALA A 39 28.94 -34.67 -11.83
N LYS A 40 29.16 -35.85 -12.40
CA LYS A 40 30.49 -36.46 -12.58
C LYS A 40 31.32 -35.86 -13.72
N SER A 41 30.68 -35.14 -14.65
CA SER A 41 31.36 -34.50 -15.78
C SER A 41 31.48 -32.99 -15.56
N GLY A 42 32.69 -32.44 -15.74
CA GLY A 42 32.97 -31.02 -15.50
C GLY A 42 32.11 -30.06 -16.33
N LEU A 43 31.81 -30.39 -17.59
CA LEU A 43 30.97 -29.53 -18.46
C LEU A 43 29.52 -29.42 -17.97
N LEU A 44 28.89 -30.53 -17.57
CA LEU A 44 27.53 -30.50 -17.03
C LEU A 44 27.48 -29.75 -15.69
N SER A 45 28.46 -29.97 -14.81
CA SER A 45 28.54 -29.25 -13.53
C SER A 45 28.64 -27.73 -13.74
N LEU A 46 29.47 -27.28 -14.69
CA LEU A 46 29.58 -25.85 -15.07
C LEU A 46 28.27 -25.28 -15.62
N GLY A 47 27.58 -26.01 -16.51
CA GLY A 47 26.30 -25.58 -17.07
C GLY A 47 25.21 -25.43 -16.00
N LEU A 48 25.10 -26.41 -15.10
CA LEU A 48 24.17 -26.39 -13.97
C LEU A 48 24.49 -25.27 -12.97
N LEU A 49 25.77 -24.99 -12.71
CA LEU A 49 26.22 -23.88 -11.86
C LEU A 49 25.82 -22.52 -12.43
N LEU A 50 26.06 -22.26 -13.71
CA LEU A 50 25.72 -20.99 -14.36
C LEU A 50 24.20 -20.76 -14.37
N LEU A 51 23.42 -21.80 -14.67
CA LEU A 51 21.96 -21.75 -14.61
C LEU A 51 21.47 -21.47 -13.19
N GLY A 52 21.96 -22.22 -12.20
CA GLY A 52 21.64 -22.03 -10.79
C GLY A 52 21.95 -20.61 -10.31
N MET A 53 23.15 -20.11 -10.62
CA MET A 53 23.58 -18.74 -10.28
C MET A 53 22.69 -17.68 -10.93
N THR A 54 22.29 -17.87 -12.19
CA THR A 54 21.38 -16.95 -12.87
C THR A 54 20.03 -16.85 -12.15
N PHE A 55 19.46 -17.99 -11.73
CA PHE A 55 18.21 -18.01 -10.96
C PHE A 55 18.37 -17.41 -9.56
N VAL A 56 19.49 -17.65 -8.87
CA VAL A 56 19.79 -17.02 -7.57
C VAL A 56 19.89 -15.51 -7.71
N SER A 57 20.65 -15.01 -8.70
CA SER A 57 20.80 -13.57 -8.95
C SER A 57 19.46 -12.92 -9.28
N LEU A 58 18.63 -13.57 -10.09
CA LEU A 58 17.29 -13.08 -10.41
C LEU A 58 16.38 -13.02 -9.17
N ALA A 59 16.36 -14.08 -8.35
CA ALA A 59 15.58 -14.12 -7.12
C ALA A 59 16.03 -13.04 -6.12
N PHE A 60 17.34 -12.82 -5.99
CA PHE A 60 17.90 -11.78 -5.15
C PHE A 60 17.50 -10.39 -5.63
N LEU A 61 17.56 -10.12 -6.94
CA LEU A 61 17.15 -8.84 -7.52
C LEU A 61 15.67 -8.56 -7.30
N VAL A 62 14.79 -9.54 -7.53
CA VAL A 62 13.34 -9.41 -7.29
C VAL A 62 13.06 -9.12 -5.81
N ARG A 63 13.70 -9.86 -4.89
CA ARG A 63 13.53 -9.66 -3.44
C ARG A 63 14.05 -8.29 -3.01
N PHE A 64 15.19 -7.85 -3.53
CA PHE A 64 15.76 -6.54 -3.24
C PHE A 64 14.82 -5.40 -3.68
N ILE A 65 14.26 -5.48 -4.89
CA ILE A 65 13.32 -4.48 -5.41
C ILE A 65 12.03 -4.45 -4.56
N ALA A 66 11.48 -5.61 -4.23
CA ALA A 66 10.26 -5.71 -3.42
C ALA A 66 10.46 -5.10 -2.01
N LEU A 67 11.57 -5.45 -1.34
CA LEU A 67 11.89 -4.90 -0.02
C LEU A 67 12.14 -3.39 -0.06
N ARG A 68 12.83 -2.90 -1.09
CA ARG A 68 13.03 -1.45 -1.29
C ARG A 68 11.69 -0.74 -1.48
N HIS A 69 10.78 -1.31 -2.27
CA HIS A 69 9.48 -0.70 -2.53
C HIS A 69 8.60 -0.63 -1.29
N GLU A 70 8.50 -1.71 -0.52
CA GLU A 70 7.76 -1.70 0.75
C GLU A 70 8.34 -0.71 1.76
N ARG A 71 9.67 -0.65 1.88
CA ARG A 71 10.33 0.34 2.75
C ARG A 71 10.02 1.78 2.34
N MET A 72 10.08 2.09 1.04
CA MET A 72 9.74 3.42 0.54
C MET A 72 8.26 3.75 0.78
N ARG A 73 7.36 2.77 0.61
CA ARG A 73 5.93 2.96 0.89
C ARG A 73 5.71 3.28 2.36
N VAL A 74 6.25 2.46 3.26
CA VAL A 74 6.13 2.67 4.72
C VAL A 74 6.71 4.03 5.13
N GLN A 75 7.86 4.42 4.59
CA GLN A 75 8.46 5.73 4.89
C GLN A 75 7.57 6.89 4.40
N PHE A 76 7.03 6.81 3.19
CA PHE A 76 6.14 7.83 2.64
C PHE A 76 4.89 8.03 3.51
N PHE A 77 4.23 6.93 3.90
CA PHE A 77 3.06 6.99 4.78
C PHE A 77 3.42 7.57 6.14
N ARG A 78 4.52 7.12 6.77
CA ARG A 78 4.99 7.69 8.04
C ARG A 78 5.25 9.18 7.97
N THR A 79 5.80 9.69 6.87
CA THR A 79 6.00 11.13 6.69
C THR A 79 4.68 11.87 6.64
N ILE A 80 3.68 11.38 5.88
CA ILE A 80 2.34 11.99 5.83
C ILE A 80 1.67 11.94 7.20
N GLU A 81 1.72 10.80 7.87
CA GLU A 81 1.16 10.61 9.20
C GLU A 81 1.79 11.61 10.18
N SER A 82 3.12 11.71 10.21
CA SER A 82 3.83 12.68 11.07
C SER A 82 3.49 14.14 10.75
N PHE A 83 3.20 14.45 9.48
CA PHE A 83 2.82 15.80 9.06
C PHE A 83 1.42 16.17 9.54
N VAL A 84 0.49 15.21 9.52
CA VAL A 84 -0.93 15.43 9.86
C VAL A 84 -1.23 15.13 11.34
N GLU A 85 -0.30 14.50 12.06
CA GLU A 85 -0.45 14.10 13.48
C GLU A 85 -0.92 15.24 14.39
N ASN A 86 -0.37 16.44 14.17
CA ASN A 86 -0.66 17.65 14.95
C ASN A 86 -1.58 18.64 14.20
N ASP A 87 -2.21 18.21 13.10
CA ASP A 87 -3.23 19.03 12.42
C ASP A 87 -4.45 19.21 13.33
N SER A 88 -5.02 20.42 13.36
CA SER A 88 -6.20 20.73 14.16
C SER A 88 -7.48 20.12 13.59
N ALA A 89 -7.49 19.80 12.30
CA ALA A 89 -8.62 19.11 11.67
C ALA A 89 -8.51 17.59 11.90
N PRO A 90 -9.60 16.91 12.30
CA PRO A 90 -9.64 15.46 12.37
C PRO A 90 -9.29 14.83 11.03
N SER A 91 -8.23 14.02 11.02
CA SER A 91 -7.69 13.42 9.81
C SER A 91 -7.43 11.93 9.97
N PHE A 92 -7.70 11.19 8.90
CA PHE A 92 -7.66 9.74 8.86
C PHE A 92 -6.94 9.27 7.59
N THR A 93 -6.22 8.15 7.67
CA THR A 93 -5.68 7.49 6.48
C THR A 93 -6.33 6.14 6.29
N THR A 94 -6.73 5.82 5.06
CA THR A 94 -7.24 4.50 4.70
C THR A 94 -6.45 3.87 3.57
N ASP A 95 -6.53 2.54 3.47
CA ASP A 95 -6.13 1.82 2.27
C ASP A 95 -7.22 1.87 1.17
N ALA A 96 -7.03 1.09 0.11
CA ALA A 96 -7.96 1.01 -1.01
C ALA A 96 -9.29 0.34 -0.66
N ASP A 97 -9.30 -0.53 0.36
CA ASP A 97 -10.48 -1.24 0.84
C ASP A 97 -11.25 -0.44 1.88
N GLY A 98 -10.73 0.73 2.29
CA GLY A 98 -11.33 1.62 3.28
C GLY A 98 -10.97 1.24 4.72
N GLN A 99 -10.04 0.30 4.89
CA GLN A 99 -9.48 -0.04 6.20
C GLN A 99 -8.63 1.12 6.69
N LEU A 100 -8.77 1.42 7.96
CA LEU A 100 -8.14 2.54 8.59
C LEU A 100 -6.72 2.18 9.00
N THR A 101 -5.74 2.94 8.51
CA THR A 101 -4.33 2.73 8.83
C THR A 101 -3.80 3.73 9.84
N PHE A 102 -4.42 4.92 9.96
CA PHE A 102 -3.96 5.99 10.85
C PHE A 102 -5.08 6.97 11.24
N ARG A 103 -4.97 7.53 12.45
CA ARG A 103 -5.81 8.60 13.03
C ARG A 103 -4.89 9.64 13.69
N ASN A 104 -5.06 10.93 13.39
CA ASN A 104 -4.30 11.99 14.07
C ASN A 104 -4.85 12.31 15.48
N ASN A 105 -4.20 13.22 16.21
CA ASN A 105 -4.64 13.60 17.57
C ASN A 105 -6.07 14.16 17.60
N ALA A 106 -6.40 15.11 16.73
CA ALA A 106 -7.74 15.69 16.66
C ALA A 106 -8.83 14.64 16.35
N ALA A 107 -8.51 13.64 15.52
CA ALA A 107 -9.39 12.52 15.24
C ALA A 107 -9.57 11.60 16.45
N ARG A 108 -8.49 11.29 17.18
CA ARG A 108 -8.57 10.50 18.42
C ARG A 108 -9.42 11.21 19.46
N GLU A 109 -9.16 12.48 19.74
CA GLU A 109 -9.93 13.25 20.72
C GLU A 109 -11.43 13.34 20.39
N ARG A 110 -11.76 13.49 19.10
CA ARG A 110 -13.16 13.66 18.66
C ARG A 110 -13.91 12.35 18.47
N PHE A 111 -13.21 11.26 18.12
CA PHE A 111 -13.79 9.98 17.73
C PHE A 111 -13.24 8.79 18.56
N ASP A 112 -12.76 9.03 19.78
CA ASP A 112 -12.10 8.02 20.64
C ASP A 112 -12.97 6.79 20.91
N ASN A 113 -14.30 6.99 20.97
CA ASN A 113 -15.28 5.93 21.20
C ASN A 113 -15.61 5.11 19.94
N ALA A 114 -15.05 5.44 18.78
CA ALA A 114 -15.30 4.74 17.54
C ALA A 114 -14.38 3.50 17.42
N GLU A 115 -14.85 2.39 17.96
CA GLU A 115 -14.33 1.06 17.66
C GLU A 115 -14.68 0.70 16.21
N GLY A 116 -13.68 0.58 15.36
CA GLY A 116 -13.91 0.32 13.95
C GLY A 116 -12.64 0.26 13.14
N ASP A 117 -12.45 -0.84 12.44
CA ASP A 117 -11.33 -1.04 11.52
C ASP A 117 -11.49 -0.26 10.20
N THR A 118 -12.67 0.31 9.95
CA THR A 118 -12.97 1.09 8.74
C THR A 118 -13.36 2.53 9.08
N LEU A 119 -13.06 3.45 8.16
CA LEU A 119 -13.55 4.84 8.28
C LEU A 119 -15.08 4.92 8.24
N ALA A 120 -15.73 4.03 7.51
CA ALA A 120 -17.20 3.96 7.46
C ALA A 120 -17.81 3.65 8.83
N SER A 121 -17.18 2.75 9.61
CA SER A 121 -17.59 2.46 10.98
C SER A 121 -17.42 3.68 11.89
N VAL A 122 -16.28 4.37 11.78
CA VAL A 122 -15.99 5.57 12.59
C VAL A 122 -17.00 6.70 12.33
N LEU A 123 -17.45 6.85 11.09
CA LEU A 123 -18.42 7.87 10.70
C LEU A 123 -19.88 7.38 10.74
N GLY A 124 -20.09 6.11 11.13
CA GLY A 124 -21.38 5.39 11.12
C GLY A 124 -22.51 6.18 11.79
N ASP A 125 -22.22 6.73 12.96
CA ASP A 125 -23.23 7.38 13.79
C ASP A 125 -23.53 8.84 13.40
N LEU A 126 -22.69 9.42 12.54
CA LEU A 126 -22.76 10.84 12.19
C LEU A 126 -23.85 11.14 11.14
N PHE A 127 -24.08 10.23 10.18
CA PHE A 127 -25.04 10.42 9.09
C PHE A 127 -25.52 9.10 8.46
N ALA A 128 -26.58 9.18 7.64
CA ALA A 128 -27.39 8.03 7.23
C ALA A 128 -26.73 7.05 6.25
N SER A 129 -25.66 7.42 5.52
CA SER A 129 -25.01 6.54 4.55
C SER A 129 -23.50 6.79 4.35
N PRO A 130 -22.64 6.54 5.34
CA PRO A 130 -21.21 6.82 5.26
C PRO A 130 -20.47 6.06 4.18
N ALA A 131 -20.71 4.76 4.05
CA ALA A 131 -20.04 3.93 3.04
C ALA A 131 -20.27 4.43 1.60
N ALA A 132 -21.50 4.86 1.27
CA ALA A 132 -21.83 5.35 -0.07
C ALA A 132 -21.15 6.68 -0.41
N VAL A 133 -21.11 7.62 0.56
CA VAL A 133 -20.42 8.90 0.39
C VAL A 133 -18.91 8.69 0.28
N LEU A 134 -18.33 7.87 1.16
CA LEU A 134 -16.91 7.53 1.14
C LEU A 134 -16.51 6.87 -0.18
N SER A 135 -17.22 5.84 -0.62
CA SER A 135 -16.92 5.15 -1.89
C SER A 135 -17.00 6.10 -3.09
N ARG A 136 -18.02 6.96 -3.15
CA ARG A 136 -18.14 7.98 -4.21
C ARG A 136 -16.97 8.96 -4.21
N LEU A 137 -16.62 9.50 -3.05
CA LEU A 137 -15.50 10.44 -2.90
C LEU A 137 -14.16 9.79 -3.23
N GLN A 138 -13.95 8.56 -2.80
CA GLN A 138 -12.77 7.76 -3.11
C GLN A 138 -12.63 7.52 -4.62
N ASN A 139 -13.70 7.07 -5.28
CA ASN A 139 -13.72 6.86 -6.74
C ASN A 139 -13.42 8.16 -7.49
N LYS A 140 -13.97 9.29 -7.03
CA LYS A 140 -13.67 10.60 -7.61
C LYS A 140 -12.20 10.95 -7.41
N ALA A 141 -11.66 10.80 -6.19
CA ALA A 141 -10.26 11.08 -5.89
C ALA A 141 -9.28 10.17 -6.64
N GLN A 142 -9.65 8.94 -6.99
CA GLN A 142 -8.83 8.07 -7.86
C GLN A 142 -8.66 8.63 -9.27
N VAL A 143 -9.66 9.37 -9.77
CA VAL A 143 -9.63 9.97 -11.11
C VAL A 143 -9.03 11.37 -11.08
N THR A 144 -9.39 12.18 -10.09
CA THR A 144 -9.03 13.61 -10.01
C THR A 144 -7.91 13.92 -9.04
N GLY A 145 -7.40 12.94 -8.30
CA GLY A 145 -6.39 13.08 -7.24
C GLY A 145 -6.95 13.58 -5.90
N SER A 146 -8.09 14.27 -5.90
CA SER A 146 -8.78 14.70 -4.68
C SER A 146 -10.27 14.92 -4.93
N ALA A 147 -11.07 14.81 -3.86
CA ALA A 147 -12.48 15.13 -3.87
C ALA A 147 -12.89 15.76 -2.53
N ARG A 148 -13.95 16.57 -2.56
CA ARG A 148 -14.54 17.18 -1.37
C ARG A 148 -16.04 17.30 -1.52
N GLU A 149 -16.77 17.13 -0.42
CA GLU A 149 -18.22 17.22 -0.37
C GLU A 149 -18.68 17.66 1.03
N ASP A 150 -19.70 18.51 1.09
CA ASP A 150 -20.31 18.94 2.34
C ASP A 150 -21.48 17.99 2.67
N VAL A 151 -21.30 17.19 3.71
CA VAL A 151 -22.24 16.14 4.13
C VAL A 151 -23.16 16.69 5.21
N VAL A 152 -24.46 16.41 5.08
CA VAL A 152 -25.45 16.76 6.09
C VAL A 152 -25.38 15.75 7.23
N LEU A 153 -25.19 16.25 8.45
CA LEU A 153 -25.22 15.47 9.68
C LEU A 153 -26.59 15.60 10.36
N ARG A 154 -26.85 14.78 11.39
CA ARG A 154 -28.05 14.93 12.25
C ARG A 154 -28.15 16.33 12.87
N ARG A 155 -27.01 16.99 13.12
CA ARG A 155 -26.93 18.35 13.67
C ARG A 155 -25.88 19.16 12.92
N GLY A 156 -26.26 19.71 11.77
CA GLY A 156 -25.44 20.63 10.97
C GLY A 156 -24.82 19.99 9.73
N HIS A 157 -23.70 20.54 9.27
CA HIS A 157 -22.98 20.10 8.09
C HIS A 157 -21.50 19.85 8.42
N MET A 158 -20.87 18.94 7.70
CA MET A 158 -19.46 18.64 7.83
C MET A 158 -18.83 18.53 6.45
N ARG A 159 -17.70 19.21 6.26
CA ARG A 159 -16.95 19.11 5.01
C ARG A 159 -16.05 17.90 5.06
N LEU A 160 -16.31 16.93 4.19
CA LEU A 160 -15.44 15.77 4.04
C LEU A 160 -14.58 15.95 2.80
N SER A 161 -13.26 15.86 2.98
CA SER A 161 -12.30 15.90 1.89
C SER A 161 -11.45 14.65 1.87
N VAL A 162 -11.05 14.23 0.68
CA VAL A 162 -10.19 13.08 0.44
C VAL A 162 -9.13 13.43 -0.59
N HIS A 163 -7.91 13.01 -0.31
CA HIS A 163 -6.75 13.12 -1.19
C HIS A 163 -6.18 11.73 -1.42
N GLN A 164 -5.94 11.38 -2.68
CA GLN A 164 -5.24 10.14 -3.00
C GLN A 164 -3.75 10.31 -2.64
N ILE A 165 -3.22 9.38 -1.85
CA ILE A 165 -1.83 9.36 -1.42
C ILE A 165 -1.14 8.06 -1.83
N GLY A 166 0.05 8.18 -2.42
CA GLY A 166 0.82 7.02 -2.90
C GLY A 166 0.08 6.23 -3.99
N GLY A 167 0.35 4.93 -4.07
CA GLY A 167 -0.19 4.04 -5.12
C GLY A 167 -1.58 3.46 -4.85
N GLY A 168 -2.28 3.92 -3.81
CA GLY A 168 -3.59 3.36 -3.43
C GLY A 168 -4.11 3.70 -2.03
N GLY A 169 -3.44 4.59 -1.27
CA GLY A 169 -3.97 5.08 0.00
C GLY A 169 -4.77 6.35 -0.17
N PHE A 170 -5.54 6.70 0.86
CA PHE A 170 -6.38 7.89 0.88
C PHE A 170 -6.22 8.62 2.21
N LEU A 171 -5.98 9.93 2.15
CA LEU A 171 -5.99 10.83 3.30
C LEU A 171 -7.32 11.55 3.34
N TRP A 172 -8.04 11.40 4.45
CA TRP A 172 -9.33 12.00 4.71
C TRP A 172 -9.20 13.11 5.75
N ARG A 173 -9.92 14.21 5.55
CA ARG A 173 -9.94 15.36 6.47
C ARG A 173 -11.35 15.90 6.61
N LEU A 174 -11.76 16.13 7.86
CA LEU A 174 -13.09 16.54 8.30
C LEU A 174 -13.10 17.95 8.91
#